data_AF-A0A818XKB7-F1
#
_entry.id   AF-A0A818XKB7-F1
#
_cell.length_a   1.000
_cell.length_b   1.000
_cell.length_c   1.000
_cell.angle_alpha   90.00
_cell.angle_beta   90.00
_cell.angle_gamma   90.00
#
_symmetry.space_group_name_H-M   'P 1'
#
loop_
_entity.id
_entity.type
_entity.pdbx_description
1 polymer ?
#
loop_
_entity_poly.entity_id
_entity_poly.type
_entity_poly.pdbx_seq_one_letter_code
_entity_poly.pdbx_strand_id
1 'polypeptide(L)'
;MLYLFLITIPYILDIEMIFVRILARNKYTLESFTNFPIFSLSLREFWGRRCNRIVHKILKESIFEPIRLKFSSSTIAIMITFIISGLFHVHIWLVAFDDKSSLFPTFMFFFLHGIACSIETNMKFQLPVYVGWTITHAFLLITSPLVARPFIEKGSLFLIRNPTPFINVRWIPKLPLPNFCP
;
A
#
# COMPACT_ATOMS: atom_id res chain seq x y z
N MET A 1 -11.24 -3.79 16.50
CA MET A 1 -11.57 -3.01 15.28
C MET A 1 -10.34 -2.85 14.37
N LEU A 2 -9.27 -2.14 14.79
CA LEU A 2 -8.06 -1.93 13.99
C LEU A 2 -7.42 -3.23 13.46
N TYR A 3 -7.21 -4.22 14.34
CA TYR A 3 -6.61 -5.51 13.97
C TYR A 3 -7.44 -6.29 12.94
N LEU A 4 -8.77 -6.24 13.07
CA LEU A 4 -9.67 -6.86 12.10
C LEU A 4 -9.59 -6.14 10.75
N PHE A 5 -9.63 -4.81 10.74
CA PHE A 5 -9.51 -4.03 9.50
C PHE A 5 -8.22 -4.34 8.72
N LEU A 6 -7.08 -4.44 9.44
CA LEU A 6 -5.76 -4.68 8.86
C LEU A 6 -5.58 -6.08 8.26
N ILE A 7 -6.25 -7.09 8.83
CA ILE A 7 -6.22 -8.47 8.32
C ILE A 7 -7.27 -8.66 7.23
N THR A 8 -8.44 -8.04 7.40
CA THR A 8 -9.59 -8.25 6.52
C THR A 8 -9.39 -7.65 5.14
N ILE A 9 -8.80 -6.45 5.00
CA ILE A 9 -8.61 -5.84 3.67
C ILE A 9 -7.71 -6.67 2.75
N PRO A 10 -6.48 -7.05 3.14
CA PRO A 10 -5.63 -7.89 2.29
C PRO A 10 -6.30 -9.22 1.95
N TYR A 11 -7.00 -9.82 2.92
CA TYR A 11 -7.68 -11.09 2.74
C TYR A 11 -8.86 -11.00 1.76
N ILE A 12 -9.66 -9.93 1.84
CA ILE A 12 -10.75 -9.66 0.89
C ILE A 12 -10.19 -9.50 -0.53
N LEU A 13 -9.13 -8.71 -0.71
CA LEU A 13 -8.51 -8.50 -2.03
C LEU A 13 -7.97 -9.79 -2.63
N ASP A 14 -7.36 -10.66 -1.80
CA ASP A 14 -6.89 -11.97 -2.26
C ASP A 14 -8.08 -12.88 -2.65
N ILE A 15 -9.17 -12.89 -1.89
CA ILE A 15 -10.39 -13.66 -2.21
C ILE A 15 -11.04 -13.17 -3.50
N GLU A 16 -11.20 -11.86 -3.66
CA GLU A 16 -11.75 -11.25 -4.89
C GLU A 16 -10.95 -11.69 -6.11
N MET A 17 -9.62 -11.69 -6.02
CA MET A 17 -8.75 -12.15 -7.10
C MET A 17 -8.91 -13.65 -7.40
N ILE A 18 -9.06 -14.50 -6.38
CA ILE A 18 -9.35 -15.93 -6.59
C ILE A 18 -10.69 -16.10 -7.31
N PHE A 19 -11.72 -15.36 -6.90
CA PHE A 19 -13.05 -15.41 -7.50
C PHE A 19 -13.03 -15.00 -8.97
N VAL A 20 -12.36 -13.89 -9.31
CA VAL A 20 -12.20 -13.45 -10.70
C VAL A 20 -11.45 -14.50 -11.53
N ARG A 21 -10.40 -15.13 -11.00
CA ARG A 21 -9.67 -16.21 -11.69
C ARG A 21 -10.55 -17.42 -11.98
N ILE A 22 -11.40 -17.81 -11.03
CA ILE A 22 -12.36 -18.92 -11.20
C ILE A 22 -13.37 -18.58 -12.29
N LEU A 23 -14.01 -17.41 -12.22
CA LEU A 23 -14.99 -16.97 -13.22
C LEU A 23 -14.38 -16.86 -14.63
N ALA A 24 -13.17 -16.32 -14.74
CA ALA A 24 -12.45 -16.21 -15.99
C ALA A 24 -11.88 -17.55 -16.50
N ARG A 25 -12.07 -18.65 -15.76
CA ARG A 25 -11.49 -19.98 -16.03
C ARG A 25 -9.98 -19.93 -16.30
N ASN A 26 -9.30 -19.02 -15.60
CA ASN A 26 -7.88 -18.74 -15.77
C ASN A 26 -7.45 -18.45 -17.24
N LYS A 27 -8.37 -17.97 -18.07
CA LYS A 27 -8.13 -17.67 -19.49
C LYS A 27 -7.23 -16.44 -19.70
N TYR A 28 -7.22 -15.53 -18.72
CA TYR A 28 -6.46 -14.28 -18.77
C TYR A 28 -5.39 -14.24 -17.68
N THR A 29 -4.22 -13.69 -18.02
CA THR A 29 -3.18 -13.37 -17.06
C THR A 29 -3.59 -12.12 -16.28
N LEU A 30 -4.20 -12.31 -15.12
CA LEU A 30 -4.58 -11.21 -14.23
C LEU A 30 -3.41 -10.87 -13.30
N GLU A 31 -2.97 -9.62 -13.36
CA GLU A 31 -2.11 -9.03 -12.34
C GLU A 31 -2.96 -8.73 -11.11
N SER A 32 -2.70 -9.46 -10.03
CA SER A 32 -3.43 -9.30 -8.78
C SER A 32 -2.92 -8.08 -8.01
N PHE A 33 -3.83 -7.40 -7.31
CA PHE A 33 -3.46 -6.26 -6.45
C PHE A 33 -2.52 -6.70 -5.33
N THR A 34 -2.79 -7.86 -4.74
CA THR A 34 -1.99 -8.52 -3.71
C THR A 34 -1.66 -9.96 -4.11
N ASN A 35 -0.70 -10.57 -3.44
CA ASN A 35 -0.35 -11.99 -3.62
C ASN A 35 -0.09 -12.62 -2.25
N PHE A 36 -1.17 -12.88 -1.50
CA PHE A 36 -1.14 -13.47 -0.17
C PHE A 36 -0.06 -12.84 0.74
N PRO A 37 -0.23 -11.56 1.14
CA PRO A 37 0.77 -10.85 1.94
C PRO A 37 1.07 -11.53 3.28
N ILE A 38 0.16 -12.35 3.79
CA ILE A 38 0.35 -13.13 5.02
C ILE A 38 1.48 -14.17 4.93
N PHE A 39 1.94 -14.52 3.73
CA PHE A 39 3.07 -15.43 3.54
C PHE A 39 4.42 -14.70 3.39
N SER A 40 4.49 -13.41 3.72
CA SER A 40 5.74 -12.66 3.64
C SER A 40 6.71 -13.08 4.75
N LEU A 41 7.93 -13.44 4.39
CA LEU A 41 8.99 -13.81 5.35
C LEU A 41 9.95 -12.66 5.67
N SER A 42 9.83 -11.55 4.92
CA SER A 42 10.60 -10.31 5.09
C SER A 42 9.75 -9.12 4.66
N LEU A 43 10.08 -7.92 5.16
CA LEU A 43 9.43 -6.68 4.73
C LEU A 43 9.71 -6.38 3.25
N ARG A 44 10.91 -6.73 2.77
CA ARG A 44 11.26 -6.61 1.35
C ARG A 44 10.39 -7.50 0.46
N GLU A 45 10.07 -8.72 0.90
CA GLU A 45 9.14 -9.59 0.17
C GLU A 45 7.71 -9.04 0.22
N PHE A 46 7.29 -8.56 1.39
CA PHE A 46 5.97 -7.93 1.57
C PHE A 46 5.78 -6.77 0.59
N TRP A 47 6.64 -5.75 0.62
CA TRP A 47 6.52 -4.56 -0.24
C TRP A 47 6.93 -4.80 -1.69
N GLY A 48 7.86 -5.73 -1.92
CA GLY A 48 8.44 -5.95 -3.24
C GLY A 48 7.67 -6.93 -4.12
N ARG A 49 6.85 -7.81 -3.53
CA ARG A 49 6.25 -8.92 -4.29
C ARG A 49 4.79 -9.20 -3.96
N ARG A 50 4.34 -8.90 -2.74
CA ARG A 50 3.05 -9.41 -2.23
C ARG A 50 2.01 -8.33 -1.97
N CYS A 51 2.43 -7.16 -1.49
CA CYS A 51 1.52 -6.05 -1.17
C CYS A 51 1.48 -5.06 -2.33
N ASN A 52 0.27 -4.66 -2.76
CA ASN A 52 0.03 -3.59 -3.73
C ASN A 52 0.95 -3.64 -4.96
N ARG A 53 0.92 -4.76 -5.70
CA ARG A 53 1.84 -5.05 -6.82
C ARG A 53 1.82 -3.99 -7.92
N ILE A 54 0.66 -3.36 -8.16
CA ILE A 54 0.54 -2.25 -9.12
C ILE A 54 1.33 -1.03 -8.64
N VAL A 55 1.15 -0.61 -7.39
CA VAL A 55 1.88 0.52 -6.80
C VAL A 55 3.37 0.20 -6.73
N HIS A 56 3.73 -1.03 -6.36
CA HIS A 56 5.10 -1.50 -6.41
C HIS A 56 5.72 -1.32 -7.81
N LYS A 57 5.03 -1.76 -8.87
CA LYS A 57 5.52 -1.65 -10.24
C LYS A 57 5.75 -0.20 -10.65
N ILE A 58 4.77 0.67 -10.37
CA ILE A 58 4.86 2.11 -10.64
C ILE A 58 6.07 2.73 -9.93
N LEU A 59 6.18 2.53 -8.61
CA LEU A 59 7.30 3.07 -7.84
C LEU A 59 8.64 2.48 -8.27
N LYS A 60 8.67 1.20 -8.64
CA LYS A 60 9.88 0.53 -9.10
C LYS A 60 10.39 1.16 -10.40
N GLU A 61 9.53 1.30 -11.39
CA GLU A 61 9.88 1.81 -12.72
C GLU A 61 10.12 3.33 -12.70
N SER A 62 9.31 4.09 -11.96
CA SER A 62 9.40 5.56 -11.96
C SER A 62 10.47 6.11 -11.00
N ILE A 63 10.75 5.43 -9.88
CA ILE A 63 11.62 5.97 -8.82
C ILE A 63 12.81 5.06 -8.54
N PHE A 64 12.56 3.80 -8.18
CA PHE A 64 13.59 2.91 -7.65
C PHE A 64 14.71 2.65 -8.66
N GLU A 65 14.38 2.16 -9.87
CA GLU A 65 15.37 1.81 -10.87
C GLU A 65 16.18 3.04 -11.35
N PRO A 66 15.56 4.19 -11.69
CA PRO A 66 16.31 5.38 -12.06
C PRO A 66 17.29 5.85 -10.98
N ILE A 67 16.87 5.86 -9.72
CA ILE A 67 17.73 6.27 -8.59
C ILE A 67 18.84 5.24 -8.35
N ARG A 68 18.52 3.95 -8.41
CA ARG A 68 19.51 2.88 -8.25
C ARG A 68 20.59 2.94 -9.32
N LEU A 69 20.20 3.19 -10.58
CA LEU A 69 21.15 3.34 -11.69
C LEU A 69 22.02 4.59 -11.54
N LYS A 70 21.44 5.70 -11.05
CA LYS A 70 22.17 6.96 -10.87
C LYS A 70 23.19 6.93 -9.72
N PHE A 71 22.84 6.30 -8.60
CA PHE A 71 23.65 6.32 -7.38
C PHE A 71 24.37 4.98 -7.10
N SER A 72 24.16 3.96 -7.92
CA SER A 72 24.70 2.59 -7.74
C SER A 72 24.46 2.00 -6.35
N SER A 73 23.38 2.44 -5.67
CA SER A 73 23.09 2.08 -4.28
C SER A 73 21.63 1.71 -4.11
N SER A 74 21.38 0.43 -3.81
CA SER A 74 20.05 -0.08 -3.51
C SER A 74 19.47 0.57 -2.25
N THR A 75 20.29 0.83 -1.23
CA THR A 75 19.85 1.49 0.01
C THR A 75 19.29 2.89 -0.26
N ILE A 76 20.00 3.70 -1.06
CA ILE A 76 19.54 5.05 -1.42
C ILE A 76 18.22 4.96 -2.21
N ALA A 77 18.13 4.03 -3.16
CA ALA A 77 16.92 3.81 -3.94
C ALA A 77 15.72 3.39 -3.08
N ILE A 78 15.91 2.47 -2.13
CA ILE A 78 14.87 2.06 -1.17
C ILE A 78 14.39 3.28 -0.38
N MET A 79 15.31 4.01 0.25
CA MET A 79 14.95 5.14 1.10
C MET A 79 14.17 6.22 0.34
N ILE A 80 14.64 6.61 -0.85
CA ILE A 80 13.96 7.62 -1.68
C ILE A 80 12.58 7.12 -2.10
N THR A 81 12.45 5.85 -2.50
CA THR A 81 11.17 5.26 -2.89
C THR A 81 10.15 5.31 -1.74
N PHE A 82 10.56 4.94 -0.53
CA PHE A 82 9.69 4.98 0.64
C PHE A 82 9.33 6.41 1.07
N ILE A 83 10.27 7.37 0.97
CA ILE A 83 9.99 8.79 1.24
C ILE A 83 8.92 9.31 0.27
N ILE A 84 9.06 9.06 -1.03
CA ILE A 84 8.10 9.49 -2.05
C ILE A 84 6.74 8.82 -1.83
N SER A 85 6.72 7.53 -1.51
CA SER A 85 5.49 6.82 -1.14
C SER A 85 4.81 7.44 0.09
N GLY A 86 5.59 7.80 1.12
CA GLY A 86 5.09 8.47 2.31
C GLY A 86 4.48 9.83 2.02
N LEU A 87 5.15 10.65 1.21
CA LEU A 87 4.64 11.95 0.78
C LEU A 87 3.33 11.82 -0.02
N PHE A 88 3.21 10.79 -0.86
CA PHE A 88 1.99 10.53 -1.60
C PHE A 88 0.81 10.22 -0.66
N HIS A 89 1.02 9.40 0.38
CA HIS A 89 -0.02 9.11 1.36
C HIS A 89 -0.37 10.33 2.22
N VAL A 90 0.62 11.13 2.62
CA VAL A 90 0.39 12.43 3.28
C VAL A 90 -0.50 13.34 2.43
N HIS A 91 -0.24 13.42 1.13
CA HIS A 91 -1.05 14.20 0.20
C HIS A 91 -2.49 13.68 0.12
N ILE A 92 -2.68 12.36 0.05
CA ILE A 92 -4.02 11.74 0.09
C ILE A 92 -4.77 12.14 1.36
N TRP A 93 -4.11 12.09 2.53
CA TRP A 93 -4.76 12.46 3.79
C TRP A 93 -5.19 13.92 3.86
N LEU A 94 -4.36 14.81 3.30
CA LEU A 94 -4.70 16.22 3.18
C LEU A 94 -5.91 16.42 2.26
N VAL A 95 -5.90 15.81 1.07
CA VAL A 95 -6.93 16.08 0.06
C VAL A 95 -8.25 15.36 0.37
N ALA A 96 -8.20 14.10 0.76
CA ALA A 96 -9.40 13.28 0.92
C ALA A 96 -10.07 13.43 2.29
N PHE A 97 -9.31 13.72 3.35
CA PHE A 97 -9.82 13.70 4.73
C PHE A 97 -9.57 15.00 5.51
N ASP A 98 -8.93 16.00 4.88
CA ASP A 98 -8.47 17.24 5.53
C ASP A 98 -7.82 16.94 6.91
N ASP A 99 -6.98 15.91 6.93
CA ASP A 99 -6.44 15.36 8.18
C ASP A 99 -4.97 15.69 8.42
N LYS A 100 -4.74 16.82 9.07
CA LYS A 100 -3.40 17.27 9.44
C LYS A 100 -2.77 16.44 10.57
N SER A 101 -3.58 15.77 11.39
CA SER A 101 -3.08 15.01 12.56
C SER A 101 -2.34 13.73 12.17
N SER A 102 -2.68 13.15 11.01
CA SER A 102 -2.15 11.87 10.56
C SER A 102 -0.96 11.98 9.60
N LEU A 103 -0.54 13.21 9.23
CA LEU A 103 0.54 13.43 8.26
C LEU A 103 1.88 12.89 8.77
N PHE A 104 2.29 13.32 9.97
CA PHE A 104 3.55 12.90 10.55
C PHE A 104 3.57 11.39 10.86
N PRO A 105 2.54 10.80 11.52
CA PRO A 105 2.46 9.35 11.70
C PRO A 105 2.56 8.56 10.38
N THR A 106 1.85 8.99 9.34
CA THR A 106 1.89 8.34 8.03
C THR A 106 3.26 8.41 7.41
N PHE A 107 3.90 9.58 7.43
CA PHE A 107 5.25 9.71 6.88
C PHE A 107 6.25 8.83 7.65
N MET A 108 6.16 8.80 8.98
CA MET A 108 6.98 7.93 9.83
C MET A 108 6.78 6.44 9.54
N PHE A 109 5.56 6.00 9.24
CA PHE A 109 5.29 4.62 8.82
C PHE A 109 6.14 4.22 7.62
N PHE A 110 6.08 5.00 6.53
CA PHE A 110 6.85 4.69 5.32
C PHE A 110 8.35 4.85 5.54
N PHE A 111 8.77 5.85 6.31
CA PHE A 111 10.18 6.08 6.61
C PHE A 111 10.81 4.91 7.39
N LEU A 112 10.14 4.44 8.46
CA LEU A 112 10.58 3.29 9.26
C LEU A 112 10.64 2.01 8.42
N HIS A 113 9.66 1.82 7.52
CA HIS A 113 9.65 0.68 6.60
C HIS A 113 10.80 0.75 5.59
N GLY A 114 11.16 1.94 5.11
CA GLY A 114 12.33 2.16 4.26
C GLY A 114 13.64 1.79 4.96
N ILE A 115 13.79 2.17 6.24
CA ILE A 115 14.94 1.78 7.06
C ILE A 115 14.99 0.26 7.22
N ALA A 116 13.87 -0.36 7.61
CA ALA A 116 13.81 -1.80 7.84
C ALA A 116 14.11 -2.60 6.56
N CYS A 117 13.53 -2.22 5.41
CA CYS A 117 13.83 -2.84 4.12
C CYS A 117 15.29 -2.63 3.69
N SER A 118 15.87 -1.48 4.01
CA SER A 118 17.28 -1.20 3.77
C SER A 118 18.18 -2.09 4.62
N ILE A 119 17.88 -2.27 5.90
CA ILE A 119 18.59 -3.19 6.79
C ILE A 119 18.51 -4.61 6.23
N GLU A 120 17.30 -5.11 5.95
CA GLU A 120 17.10 -6.45 5.37
C GLU A 120 17.87 -6.66 4.06
N THR A 121 18.00 -5.63 3.23
CA THR A 121 18.76 -5.70 1.97
C THR A 121 20.27 -5.85 2.18
N ASN A 122 20.79 -5.33 3.29
CA ASN A 122 22.21 -5.40 3.64
C ASN A 122 22.54 -6.59 4.57
N MET A 123 21.53 -7.32 5.07
CA MET A 123 21.73 -8.53 5.84
C MET A 123 22.26 -9.66 4.93
N LYS A 124 23.35 -10.30 5.37
CA LYS A 124 24.03 -11.37 4.61
C LYS A 124 23.51 -12.78 4.90
N PHE A 125 22.69 -12.94 5.95
CA PHE A 125 22.15 -14.23 6.38
C PHE A 125 20.63 -14.23 6.22
N GLN A 126 20.07 -15.42 5.97
CA GLN A 126 18.62 -15.61 5.90
C GLN A 126 18.10 -16.04 7.28
N LEU A 127 17.00 -15.43 7.70
CA LEU A 127 16.31 -15.83 8.92
C LEU A 127 15.56 -17.16 8.69
N PRO A 128 15.46 -18.03 9.72
CA PRO A 128 14.57 -19.18 9.66
C PRO A 128 13.13 -18.75 9.35
N VAL A 129 12.40 -19.57 8.58
CA VAL A 129 11.06 -19.24 8.04
C VAL A 129 10.13 -18.69 9.11
N TYR A 130 9.96 -19.40 10.23
CA TYR A 130 9.06 -18.99 11.31
C TYR A 130 9.51 -17.69 11.99
N VAL A 131 10.83 -17.51 12.17
CA VAL A 131 11.40 -16.32 12.80
C VAL A 131 11.20 -15.10 11.90
N GLY A 132 11.54 -15.20 10.62
CA GLY A 132 11.34 -14.13 9.64
C GLY A 132 9.87 -13.76 9.48
N TRP A 133 9.00 -14.78 9.42
CA TRP A 133 7.55 -14.58 9.36
C TRP A 133 7.03 -13.81 10.59
N THR A 134 7.37 -14.25 11.81
CA THR A 134 6.91 -13.62 13.05
C THR A 134 7.43 -12.18 13.17
N ILE A 135 8.71 -11.93 12.88
CA ILE A 135 9.30 -10.59 12.94
C ILE A 135 8.62 -9.65 11.93
N THR A 136 8.45 -10.12 10.69
CA THR A 136 7.82 -9.32 9.62
C THR A 136 6.39 -8.93 10.00
N HIS A 137 5.60 -9.90 10.46
CA HIS A 137 4.20 -9.64 10.82
C HIS A 137 4.07 -8.83 12.10
N ALA A 138 4.91 -9.06 13.11
CA ALA A 138 4.95 -8.25 14.32
C ALA A 138 5.28 -6.79 13.97
N PHE A 139 6.29 -6.55 13.14
CA PHE A 139 6.65 -5.21 12.70
C PHE A 139 5.49 -4.54 11.95
N LEU A 140 4.89 -5.22 10.97
CA LEU A 140 3.72 -4.74 10.23
C LEU A 140 2.55 -4.38 11.16
N LEU A 141 2.24 -5.25 12.12
CA LEU A 141 1.16 -5.03 13.08
C LEU A 141 1.43 -3.83 13.98
N ILE A 142 2.66 -3.68 14.48
CA ILE A 142 3.05 -2.59 15.38
C ILE A 142 3.03 -1.25 14.65
N THR A 143 3.49 -1.18 13.39
CA THR A 143 3.58 0.07 12.64
C THR A 143 2.27 0.46 11.95
N SER A 144 1.42 -0.50 11.60
CA SER A 144 0.14 -0.27 10.90
C SER A 144 -0.82 0.79 11.49
N PRO A 145 -0.91 1.03 12.82
CA PRO A 145 -1.79 2.07 13.36
C PRO A 145 -1.41 3.47 12.87
N LEU A 146 -0.14 3.68 12.52
CA LEU A 146 0.40 4.97 12.05
C LEU A 146 -0.22 5.42 10.71
N VAL A 147 -0.68 4.48 9.88
CA VAL A 147 -1.29 4.77 8.57
C VAL A 147 -2.81 4.50 8.53
N ALA A 148 -3.31 3.59 9.37
CA ALA A 148 -4.71 3.19 9.33
C ALA A 148 -5.68 4.17 10.05
N ARG A 149 -5.14 5.08 10.86
CA ARG A 149 -5.94 5.97 11.71
C ARG A 149 -6.96 6.85 10.96
N PRO A 150 -6.63 7.52 9.83
CA PRO A 150 -7.61 8.31 9.08
C PRO A 150 -8.80 7.49 8.58
N PHE A 151 -8.56 6.26 8.11
CA PHE A 151 -9.62 5.39 7.61
C PHE A 151 -10.62 5.01 8.72
N ILE A 152 -10.17 4.91 9.96
CA ILE A 152 -11.01 4.49 11.08
C ILE A 152 -11.76 5.68 11.67
N GLU A 153 -11.05 6.77 11.97
CA GLU A 153 -11.65 7.93 12.65
C GLU A 153 -12.49 8.78 11.69
N LYS A 154 -12.06 8.91 10.43
CA LYS A 154 -12.67 9.81 9.44
C LYS A 154 -13.36 9.09 8.28
N GLY A 155 -13.14 7.78 8.09
CA GLY A 155 -13.73 7.03 6.99
C GLY A 155 -15.26 7.01 6.99
N SER A 156 -15.88 6.84 8.17
CA SER A 156 -17.35 6.89 8.29
C SER A 156 -17.89 8.28 7.97
N LEU A 157 -17.24 9.34 8.46
CA LEU A 157 -17.59 10.73 8.15
C LEU A 157 -17.44 11.03 6.66
N PHE A 158 -16.40 10.50 6.01
CA PHE A 158 -16.22 10.62 4.56
C PHE A 158 -17.39 9.99 3.80
N LEU A 159 -17.82 8.78 4.17
CA LEU A 159 -18.94 8.09 3.53
C LEU A 159 -20.28 8.76 3.81
N ILE A 160 -20.48 9.34 5.00
CA ILE A 160 -21.68 10.12 5.33
C ILE A 160 -21.72 11.42 4.52
N ARG A 161 -20.58 12.09 4.33
CA ARG A 161 -20.49 13.31 3.51
C ARG A 161 -20.56 13.03 2.00
N ASN A 162 -20.14 11.84 1.57
CA ASN A 162 -20.14 11.40 0.19
C ASN A 162 -20.96 10.10 0.06
N PRO A 163 -22.30 10.17 0.26
CA PRO A 163 -23.13 8.99 0.23
C PRO A 163 -23.04 8.32 -1.15
N THR A 164 -22.75 7.02 -1.16
CA THR A 164 -22.71 6.25 -2.39
C THR A 164 -24.12 6.24 -3.02
N PRO A 165 -24.24 6.56 -4.32
CA PRO A 165 -25.53 6.70 -4.98
C PRO A 165 -26.20 5.34 -5.18
N PHE A 166 -26.93 4.83 -4.19
CA PHE A 166 -27.55 3.50 -4.31
C PHE A 166 -28.89 3.52 -5.07
N ILE A 167 -29.70 4.58 -4.97
CA ILE A 167 -31.05 4.65 -5.54
C ILE A 167 -31.29 6.04 -6.15
N ASN A 168 -31.70 6.10 -7.42
CA ASN A 168 -32.12 7.31 -8.15
C ASN A 168 -31.07 8.43 -8.33
N VAL A 169 -29.84 8.06 -8.68
CA VAL A 169 -28.81 9.05 -9.03
C VAL A 169 -28.24 8.70 -10.40
N ARG A 170 -28.08 9.70 -11.28
CA ARG A 170 -27.32 9.49 -12.53
C ARG A 170 -25.90 9.11 -12.12
N TRP A 171 -25.58 7.82 -12.20
CA TRP A 171 -24.28 7.24 -11.88
C TRP A 171 -23.12 7.88 -12.66
N ILE A 172 -23.43 8.59 -13.74
CA ILE A 172 -22.48 9.35 -14.54
C ILE A 172 -22.45 10.79 -14.00
N PRO A 173 -21.35 11.20 -13.34
CA PRO A 173 -21.19 12.58 -12.94
C PRO A 173 -21.22 13.48 -14.19
N LYS A 174 -22.09 14.49 -14.22
CA LYS A 174 -22.01 15.60 -15.18
C LYS A 174 -20.93 16.60 -14.75
N LEU A 175 -19.74 16.10 -14.41
CA LEU A 175 -18.61 17.00 -14.25
C LEU A 175 -18.36 17.62 -15.62
N PRO A 176 -18.22 18.96 -15.73
CA PRO A 176 -17.87 19.57 -16.99
C PRO A 176 -16.55 18.94 -17.44
N LEU A 177 -16.57 18.29 -18.62
CA LEU A 177 -15.35 17.84 -19.25
C LEU A 177 -14.50 19.09 -19.48
N PRO A 178 -13.32 19.22 -18.87
CA PRO A 178 -12.46 20.36 -19.18
C PRO A 178 -12.18 20.33 -20.69
N ASN A 179 -12.22 21.50 -21.33
CA ASN A 179 -11.98 21.63 -22.77
C ASN A 179 -10.53 21.29 -23.17
N PHE A 180 -9.70 20.93 -22.18
CA PHE A 180 -8.33 20.49 -22.34
C PHE A 180 -8.05 19.36 -21.34
N CYS A 181 -7.27 18.36 -21.76
CA CYS A 181 -6.64 17.46 -20.80
C CYS A 181 -5.54 18.25 -20.07
N PRO A 182 -5.51 18.25 -18.73
CA PRO A 182 -4.37 18.78 -17.99
C PRO A 182 -3.09 17.96 -18.21
#